data_AF-A0A939HDN6-F1
#
_entry.id   AF-A0A939HDN6-F1
#
_cell.length_a   1.000
_cell.length_b   1.000
_cell.length_c   1.000
_cell.angle_alpha   90.00
_cell.angle_beta   90.00
_cell.angle_gamma   90.00
#
_symmetry.space_group_name_H-M   'P 1'
#
loop_
_entity.id
_entity.type
_entity.pdbx_description
1 polymer ?
#
loop_
_entity_poly.entity_id
_entity_poly.type
_entity_poly.pdbx_seq_one_letter_code
_entity_poly.pdbx_strand_id
1 'polypeptide(L)'
;MEPQLDQEIILGPLHKGITLASEAMGNKVWNVLGHTYLSKVESATSFAWLSLDPTGTGVPPHVHPTQDEHIYVLEGVYTLYLDGEWMTAGPGDTVRMPMGLPHAYFNKADAAAKALFWVSPSGQLAQLFDQLHNLSDPDEVVRRSALHGVDFLPQGSVPGA
;
A
#
# COMPACT_ATOMS: atom_id res chain seq x y z
N MET A 1 -0.23 -5.58 17.69
CA MET A 1 0.85 -6.58 17.69
C MET A 1 1.97 -5.96 16.89
N GLU A 2 3.15 -5.72 17.48
CA GLU A 2 4.27 -5.19 16.72
C GLU A 2 4.59 -6.18 15.58
N PRO A 3 4.79 -5.70 14.34
CA PRO A 3 5.11 -6.59 13.24
C PRO A 3 6.42 -7.30 13.54
N GLN A 4 6.40 -8.62 13.56
CA GLN A 4 7.61 -9.42 13.75
C GLN A 4 8.42 -9.36 12.46
N LEU A 5 9.35 -8.41 12.40
CA LEU A 5 10.35 -8.34 11.35
C LEU A 5 11.29 -9.55 11.52
N ASP A 6 11.54 -10.26 10.42
CA ASP A 6 12.49 -11.37 10.39
C ASP A 6 13.85 -10.93 10.96
N GLN A 7 14.62 -11.88 11.52
CA GLN A 7 15.96 -11.57 12.02
C GLN A 7 16.80 -10.93 10.92
N GLU A 8 17.25 -9.70 11.18
CA GLU A 8 18.04 -8.95 10.22
C GLU A 8 19.39 -9.64 9.97
N ILE A 9 19.66 -9.96 8.72
CA ILE A 9 20.93 -10.54 8.29
C ILE A 9 21.92 -9.41 8.02
N ILE A 10 22.89 -9.22 8.92
CA ILE A 10 23.95 -8.22 8.76
C ILE A 10 25.18 -8.88 8.14
N LEU A 11 25.46 -8.58 6.87
CA LEU A 11 26.57 -9.17 6.11
C LEU A 11 27.92 -8.44 6.29
N GLY A 12 28.02 -7.51 7.25
CA GLY A 12 29.19 -6.65 7.47
C GLY A 12 28.87 -5.17 7.20
N PRO A 13 29.89 -4.29 7.09
CA PRO A 13 29.68 -2.89 6.74
C PRO A 13 28.95 -2.78 5.40
N LEU A 14 27.78 -2.12 5.39
CA LEU A 14 27.08 -1.84 4.16
C LEU A 14 27.73 -0.65 3.45
N HIS A 15 28.18 -0.86 2.21
CA HIS A 15 28.79 0.16 1.37
C HIS A 15 27.90 0.44 0.15
N LYS A 16 27.87 1.71 -0.31
CA LYS A 16 27.27 2.18 -1.58
C LYS A 16 25.86 1.65 -1.91
N GLY A 17 24.82 2.40 -1.54
CA GLY A 17 23.45 2.20 -2.03
C GLY A 17 22.70 0.98 -1.46
N ILE A 18 23.26 0.33 -0.45
CA ILE A 18 22.59 -0.72 0.33
C ILE A 18 22.27 -0.12 1.71
N THR A 19 21.02 -0.27 2.14
CA THR A 19 20.55 0.16 3.46
C THR A 19 20.12 -1.06 4.25
N LEU A 20 20.41 -1.08 5.56
CA LEU A 20 19.96 -2.13 6.46
C LEU A 20 18.42 -2.19 6.44
N ALA A 21 17.86 -3.39 6.61
CA ALA A 21 16.41 -3.58 6.67
C ALA A 21 15.78 -2.78 7.82
N SER A 22 16.50 -2.65 8.93
CA SER A 22 16.13 -1.85 10.10
C SER A 22 16.30 -0.34 9.92
N GLU A 23 17.03 0.10 8.89
CA GLU A 23 17.33 1.52 8.62
C GLU A 23 16.65 2.03 7.34
N ALA A 24 16.08 1.15 6.52
CA ALA A 24 15.48 1.48 5.23
C ALA A 24 14.49 2.64 5.36
N MET A 25 14.78 3.74 4.67
CA MET A 25 13.98 4.98 4.68
C MET A 25 13.65 5.50 6.09
N GLY A 26 14.59 5.38 7.04
CA GLY A 26 14.43 5.87 8.41
C GLY A 26 13.50 5.01 9.27
N ASN A 27 13.25 3.77 8.86
CA ASN A 27 12.31 2.84 9.50
C ASN A 27 10.91 3.44 9.70
N LYS A 28 10.47 4.23 8.72
CA LYS A 28 9.20 4.93 8.77
C LYS A 28 8.04 3.95 8.65
N VAL A 29 7.17 3.95 9.66
CA VAL A 29 6.00 3.07 9.76
C VAL A 29 4.74 3.92 9.88
N TRP A 30 3.72 3.58 9.11
CA TRP A 30 2.39 4.18 9.20
C TRP A 30 1.34 3.12 9.48
N ASN A 31 0.40 3.44 10.36
CA ASN A 31 -0.93 2.84 10.38
C ASN A 31 -1.87 3.68 9.50
N VAL A 32 -2.34 3.10 8.39
CA VAL A 32 -3.30 3.75 7.46
C VAL A 32 -4.45 2.79 7.27
N LEU A 33 -5.68 3.20 7.64
CA LEU A 33 -6.89 2.36 7.52
C LEU A 33 -6.75 0.95 8.15
N GLY A 34 -5.98 0.83 9.23
CA GLY A 34 -5.71 -0.43 9.91
C GLY A 34 -4.58 -1.28 9.30
N HIS A 35 -4.09 -0.92 8.12
CA HIS A 35 -2.89 -1.51 7.53
C HIS A 35 -1.64 -0.98 8.22
N THR A 36 -0.57 -1.78 8.26
CA THR A 36 0.77 -1.31 8.66
C THR A 36 1.66 -1.19 7.44
N TYR A 37 2.04 0.03 7.08
CA TYR A 37 2.92 0.34 5.95
C TYR A 37 4.32 0.66 6.43
N LEU A 38 5.33 0.01 5.88
CA LEU A 38 6.73 0.28 6.15
C LEU A 38 7.39 0.85 4.89
N SER A 39 7.92 2.06 4.96
CA SER A 39 8.61 2.68 3.83
C SER A 39 9.83 1.84 3.39
N LYS A 40 10.04 1.70 2.07
CA LYS A 40 11.17 0.94 1.50
C LYS A 40 11.94 1.71 0.45
N VAL A 41 11.27 2.48 -0.40
CA VAL A 41 11.90 3.32 -1.43
C VAL A 41 11.17 4.64 -1.47
N GLU A 42 11.91 5.76 -1.51
CA GLU A 42 11.35 7.06 -1.82
C GLU A 42 12.34 7.83 -2.68
N SER A 43 11.89 8.24 -3.85
CA SER A 43 12.63 9.08 -4.80
C SER A 43 11.66 10.03 -5.48
N ALA A 44 12.09 10.79 -6.48
CA ALA A 44 11.16 11.58 -7.28
C ALA A 44 10.26 10.71 -8.20
N THR A 45 10.72 9.52 -8.58
CA THR A 45 10.11 8.73 -9.66
C THR A 45 9.54 7.38 -9.21
N SER A 46 9.76 6.99 -7.96
CA SER A 46 9.28 5.73 -7.40
C SER A 46 9.16 5.85 -5.89
N PHE A 47 8.02 5.43 -5.37
CA PHE A 47 7.76 5.27 -3.94
C PHE A 47 7.25 3.85 -3.70
N ALA A 48 7.86 3.13 -2.77
CA ALA A 48 7.51 1.75 -2.46
C ALA A 48 7.46 1.51 -0.95
N TRP A 49 6.52 0.68 -0.52
CA TRP A 49 6.33 0.30 0.87
C TRP A 49 5.95 -1.17 0.99
N LEU A 50 6.31 -1.78 2.12
CA LEU A 50 5.79 -3.08 2.49
C LEU A 50 4.46 -2.87 3.22
N SER A 51 3.41 -3.54 2.76
CA SER A 51 2.10 -3.55 3.43
C SER A 51 1.94 -4.82 4.24
N LEU A 52 1.49 -4.68 5.48
CA LEU A 52 1.05 -5.78 6.35
C LEU A 52 -0.43 -5.56 6.66
N ASP A 53 -1.24 -6.52 6.22
CA ASP A 53 -2.68 -6.35 6.08
C ASP A 53 -3.40 -7.42 6.90
N PRO A 54 -3.83 -7.11 8.13
CA PRO A 54 -4.68 -7.99 8.91
C PRO A 54 -5.98 -8.36 8.18
N THR A 55 -6.58 -9.48 8.56
CA THR A 55 -7.91 -9.88 8.08
C THR A 55 -8.92 -8.75 8.26
N GLY A 56 -9.71 -8.48 7.21
CA GLY A 56 -10.75 -7.47 7.20
C GLY A 56 -10.29 -6.06 6.82
N THR A 57 -8.98 -5.84 6.63
CA THR A 57 -8.47 -4.56 6.11
C THR A 57 -8.66 -4.43 4.60
N GLY A 58 -8.69 -3.20 4.11
CA GLY A 58 -8.77 -2.92 2.67
C GLY A 58 -8.79 -1.43 2.38
N VAL A 59 -8.41 -1.09 1.15
CA VAL A 59 -8.51 0.26 0.60
C VAL A 59 -9.69 0.28 -0.38
N PRO A 60 -10.74 1.08 -0.11
CA PRO A 60 -11.91 1.16 -0.97
C PRO A 60 -11.58 1.60 -2.40
N PRO A 61 -12.51 1.43 -3.35
CA PRO A 61 -12.31 1.84 -4.74
C PRO A 61 -11.85 3.29 -4.87
N HIS A 62 -10.73 3.48 -5.55
CA HIS A 62 -10.12 4.78 -5.80
C HIS A 62 -9.38 4.80 -7.13
N VAL A 63 -8.98 6.00 -7.55
CA VAL A 63 -8.18 6.24 -8.74
C VAL A 63 -6.94 7.05 -8.36
N HIS A 64 -5.81 6.67 -8.91
CA HIS A 64 -4.62 7.54 -8.99
C HIS A 64 -4.63 8.25 -10.35
N PRO A 65 -4.84 9.58 -10.42
CA PRO A 65 -4.91 10.30 -11.70
C PRO A 65 -3.55 10.42 -12.42
N THR A 66 -2.45 10.26 -11.69
CA THR A 66 -1.09 10.57 -12.17
C THR A 66 -0.06 9.48 -11.89
N GLN A 67 -0.45 8.35 -11.31
CA GLN A 67 0.47 7.30 -10.87
C GLN A 67 -0.05 5.93 -11.28
N ASP A 68 0.83 5.08 -11.83
CA ASP A 68 0.58 3.65 -11.83
C ASP A 68 0.89 3.10 -10.45
N GLU A 69 0.05 2.20 -9.94
CA GLU A 69 0.29 1.45 -8.71
C GLU A 69 0.41 -0.06 -9.02
N HIS A 70 1.17 -0.76 -8.20
CA HIS A 70 1.41 -2.19 -8.36
C HIS A 70 1.54 -2.87 -6.99
N ILE A 71 1.27 -4.18 -7.00
CA ILE A 71 1.44 -5.06 -5.84
C ILE A 71 2.26 -6.26 -6.28
N TYR A 72 3.25 -6.65 -5.50
CA TYR A 72 3.88 -7.97 -5.56
C TYR A 72 3.54 -8.72 -4.27
N VAL A 73 2.72 -9.76 -4.38
CA VAL A 73 2.20 -10.48 -3.21
C VAL A 73 3.28 -11.38 -2.65
N LEU A 74 3.56 -11.23 -1.35
CA LEU A 74 4.57 -12.01 -0.64
C LEU A 74 3.93 -13.14 0.17
N GLU A 75 2.83 -12.85 0.87
CA GLU A 75 2.08 -13.80 1.70
C GLU A 75 0.58 -13.49 1.67
N GLY A 76 -0.25 -14.50 1.91
CA GLY A 76 -1.71 -14.36 1.94
C GLY A 76 -2.35 -14.24 0.56
N VAL A 77 -3.63 -13.88 0.54
CA VAL A 77 -4.43 -13.72 -0.68
C VAL A 77 -5.18 -12.39 -0.62
N TYR A 78 -5.03 -11.58 -1.66
CA TYR A 78 -5.78 -10.35 -1.83
C TYR A 78 -7.02 -10.59 -2.67
N THR A 79 -8.13 -9.94 -2.31
CA THR A 79 -9.30 -9.75 -3.18
C THR A 79 -9.24 -8.35 -3.75
N LEU A 80 -9.26 -8.22 -5.07
CA LEU A 80 -9.03 -6.96 -5.76
C LEU A 80 -10.16 -6.65 -6.72
N TYR A 81 -10.50 -5.38 -6.83
CA TYR A 81 -11.30 -4.85 -7.93
C TYR A 81 -10.35 -4.19 -8.91
N LEU A 82 -10.26 -4.71 -10.14
CA LEU A 82 -9.38 -4.17 -11.19
C LEU A 82 -10.20 -4.01 -12.47
N ASP A 83 -10.25 -2.78 -12.99
CA ASP A 83 -10.87 -2.44 -14.28
C ASP A 83 -12.27 -3.06 -14.50
N GLY A 84 -13.13 -2.99 -13.48
CA GLY A 84 -14.51 -3.48 -13.58
C GLY A 84 -14.76 -4.86 -13.00
N GLU A 85 -13.72 -5.64 -12.70
CA GLU A 85 -13.86 -7.05 -12.30
C GLU A 85 -13.25 -7.34 -10.92
N TRP A 86 -13.86 -8.28 -10.20
CA TRP A 86 -13.31 -8.81 -8.96
C TRP A 86 -12.44 -10.04 -9.22
N MET A 87 -11.25 -10.05 -8.64
CA MET A 87 -10.29 -11.13 -8.78
C MET A 87 -9.49 -11.36 -7.50
N THR A 88 -8.67 -12.40 -7.49
CA THR A 88 -7.78 -12.72 -6.38
C THR A 88 -6.33 -12.86 -6.84
N ALA A 89 -5.39 -12.45 -6.01
CA ALA A 89 -3.95 -12.64 -6.24
C ALA A 89 -3.29 -13.23 -4.98
N GLY A 90 -2.39 -14.20 -5.19
CA GLY A 90 -1.67 -14.91 -4.14
C GLY A 90 -0.16 -14.76 -4.25
N PRO A 91 0.63 -15.44 -3.40
CA PRO A 91 2.07 -15.23 -3.32
C PRO A 91 2.79 -15.48 -4.65
N GLY A 92 3.63 -14.52 -5.06
CA GLY A 92 4.35 -14.54 -6.33
C GLY A 92 3.63 -13.81 -7.48
N ASP A 93 2.34 -13.50 -7.34
CA ASP A 93 1.60 -12.75 -8.34
C ASP A 93 1.98 -11.27 -8.32
N THR A 94 1.98 -10.65 -9.51
CA THR A 94 2.10 -9.20 -9.67
C THR A 94 0.77 -8.62 -10.13
N VAL A 95 0.22 -7.70 -9.35
CA VAL A 95 -0.98 -6.92 -9.69
C VAL A 95 -0.55 -5.60 -10.30
N ARG A 96 -1.24 -5.19 -11.36
CA ARG A 96 -1.07 -3.89 -12.01
C ARG A 96 -2.34 -3.08 -11.83
N MET A 97 -2.20 -1.84 -11.38
CA MET A 97 -3.28 -0.89 -11.17
C MET A 97 -2.93 0.38 -11.96
N PRO A 98 -3.23 0.40 -13.27
CA PRO A 98 -2.83 1.51 -14.13
C PRO A 98 -3.45 2.84 -13.72
N MET A 99 -2.71 3.92 -13.94
CA MET A 99 -3.19 5.28 -13.68
C MET A 99 -4.52 5.57 -14.39
N GLY A 100 -5.40 6.31 -13.73
CA GLY A 100 -6.70 6.69 -14.27
C GLY A 100 -7.76 5.57 -14.26
N LEU A 101 -7.40 4.32 -13.94
CA LEU A 101 -8.36 3.22 -13.81
C LEU A 101 -8.70 2.97 -12.34
N PRO A 102 -9.99 2.76 -12.00
CA PRO A 102 -10.39 2.50 -10.64
C PRO A 102 -9.90 1.12 -10.18
N HIS A 103 -9.41 1.07 -8.95
CA HIS A 103 -9.00 -0.16 -8.31
C HIS A 103 -9.29 -0.14 -6.81
N ALA A 104 -9.37 -1.34 -6.23
CA ALA A 104 -9.51 -1.55 -4.80
C ALA A 104 -8.78 -2.84 -4.41
N TYR A 105 -8.36 -2.95 -3.15
CA TYR A 105 -7.86 -4.21 -2.62
C TYR A 105 -8.30 -4.42 -1.18
N PHE A 106 -8.53 -5.69 -0.83
CA PHE A 106 -9.00 -6.11 0.47
C PHE A 106 -8.33 -7.41 0.87
N ASN A 107 -8.05 -7.56 2.16
CA ASN A 107 -7.80 -8.87 2.75
C ASN A 107 -9.11 -9.43 3.32
N LYS A 108 -9.84 -10.19 2.50
CA LYS A 108 -11.09 -10.89 2.89
C LYS A 108 -10.85 -12.31 3.43
N ALA A 109 -9.59 -12.75 3.53
CA ALA A 109 -9.24 -14.09 3.98
C ALA A 109 -9.05 -14.15 5.51
N ASP A 110 -9.17 -15.34 6.09
CA ASP A 110 -9.02 -15.58 7.54
C ASP A 110 -7.55 -15.56 8.03
N ALA A 111 -6.63 -15.05 7.20
CA ALA A 111 -5.22 -14.90 7.53
C ALA A 111 -4.70 -13.54 7.07
N ALA A 112 -3.66 -13.03 7.74
CA ALA A 112 -3.00 -11.79 7.32
C ALA A 112 -2.34 -11.94 5.94
N ALA A 113 -2.26 -10.84 5.20
CA ALA A 113 -1.57 -10.75 3.92
C ALA A 113 -0.39 -9.77 4.02
N LYS A 114 0.61 -9.97 3.15
CA LYS A 114 1.80 -9.13 3.04
C LYS A 114 2.16 -8.95 1.58
N ALA A 115 2.46 -7.73 1.18
CA ALA A 115 2.91 -7.45 -0.17
C ALA A 115 3.83 -6.22 -0.23
N LEU A 116 4.65 -6.18 -1.28
CA LEU A 116 5.36 -4.96 -1.67
C LEU A 116 4.45 -4.16 -2.59
N PHE A 117 4.14 -2.94 -2.20
CA PHE A 117 3.43 -1.96 -3.01
C PHE A 117 4.41 -0.94 -3.57
N TRP A 118 4.13 -0.43 -4.76
CA TRP A 118 4.85 0.73 -5.28
C TRP A 118 4.03 1.53 -6.28
N VAL A 119 4.33 2.83 -6.32
CA VAL A 119 3.80 3.77 -7.30
C VAL A 119 4.90 4.39 -8.14
N SER A 120 4.56 4.74 -9.37
CA SER A 120 5.43 5.46 -10.30
C SER A 120 4.61 6.46 -11.12
N PRO A 121 4.97 7.76 -11.14
CA PRO A 121 5.98 8.43 -10.29
C PRO A 121 5.58 8.43 -8.80
N SER A 122 6.44 8.92 -7.91
CA SER A 122 6.17 8.94 -6.45
C SER A 122 5.02 9.85 -6.04
N GLY A 123 4.79 10.92 -6.80
CA GLY A 123 3.76 11.91 -6.48
C GLY A 123 3.90 12.47 -5.07
N GLN A 124 2.77 12.60 -4.37
CA GLN A 124 2.70 13.08 -2.98
C GLN A 124 2.23 11.98 -2.00
N LEU A 125 2.31 10.70 -2.40
CA LEU A 125 1.70 9.60 -1.65
C LEU A 125 2.37 9.37 -0.29
N ALA A 126 3.69 9.50 -0.20
CA ALA A 126 4.40 9.41 1.07
C ALA A 126 3.97 10.50 2.07
N GLN A 127 3.73 11.72 1.58
CA GLN A 127 3.19 12.84 2.37
C GLN A 127 1.74 12.59 2.78
N LEU A 128 0.93 11.96 1.91
CA LEU A 128 -0.41 11.53 2.27
C LEU A 128 -0.36 10.54 3.43
N PHE A 129 0.50 9.52 3.38
CA PHE A 129 0.62 8.52 4.45
C PHE A 129 1.00 9.15 5.80
N ASP A 130 1.85 10.19 5.82
CA ASP A 130 2.11 10.98 7.03
C ASP A 130 0.84 11.58 7.62
N GLN A 131 -0.05 12.09 6.76
CA GLN A 131 -1.28 12.73 7.20
C GLN A 131 -2.39 11.73 7.53
N LEU A 132 -2.36 10.53 6.96
CA LEU A 132 -3.32 9.47 7.25
C LEU A 132 -2.92 8.61 8.45
N HIS A 133 -1.70 8.79 8.99
CA HIS A 133 -1.21 8.00 10.10
C HIS A 133 -2.14 8.08 11.32
N ASN A 134 -2.75 6.95 11.70
CA ASN A 134 -3.74 6.82 12.79
C ASN A 134 -4.98 7.72 12.61
N LEU A 135 -5.24 8.25 11.41
CA LEU A 135 -6.43 9.02 11.13
C LEU A 135 -7.62 8.07 10.98
N SER A 136 -8.68 8.30 11.75
CA SER A 136 -9.88 7.45 11.77
C SER A 136 -11.13 8.12 11.22
N ASP A 137 -11.11 9.44 11.00
CA ASP A 137 -12.23 10.19 10.44
C ASP A 137 -12.32 9.92 8.92
N PRO A 138 -13.36 9.23 8.42
CA PRO A 138 -13.47 8.87 7.01
C PRO A 138 -13.56 10.09 6.08
N ASP A 139 -14.21 11.16 6.50
CA ASP A 139 -14.38 12.35 5.66
C ASP A 139 -13.03 13.05 5.46
N GLU A 140 -12.22 13.10 6.52
CA GLU A 140 -10.88 13.66 6.46
C GLU A 140 -9.91 12.78 5.67
N VAL A 141 -10.04 11.44 5.76
CA VAL A 141 -9.29 10.51 4.90
C VAL A 141 -9.58 10.79 3.43
N VAL A 142 -10.86 10.88 3.04
CA VAL A 142 -11.26 11.15 1.65
C VAL A 142 -10.73 12.50 1.20
N ARG A 143 -10.94 13.55 2.01
CA ARG A 143 -10.51 14.92 1.67
C ARG A 143 -9.00 15.02 1.48
N ARG A 144 -8.21 14.45 2.39
CA ARG A 144 -6.74 14.48 2.29
C ARG A 144 -6.25 13.67 1.12
N SER A 145 -6.86 12.50 0.86
CA SER A 145 -6.49 11.65 -0.27
C SER A 145 -6.64 12.37 -1.60
N ALA A 146 -7.78 13.04 -1.81
CA ALA A 146 -8.01 13.81 -3.03
C ALA A 146 -6.99 14.95 -3.23
N LEU A 147 -6.60 15.64 -2.16
CA LEU A 147 -5.56 16.68 -2.21
C LEU A 147 -4.17 16.17 -2.59
N HIS A 148 -3.94 14.85 -2.50
CA HIS A 148 -2.66 14.20 -2.82
C HIS A 148 -2.75 13.28 -4.03
N GLY A 149 -3.82 13.35 -4.82
CA GLY A 149 -3.97 12.59 -6.07
C GLY A 149 -4.44 11.14 -5.86
N VAL A 150 -5.26 10.91 -4.82
CA VAL A 150 -5.95 9.64 -4.57
C VAL A 150 -7.44 9.93 -4.44
N ASP A 151 -8.19 9.65 -5.50
CA ASP A 151 -9.60 10.01 -5.59
C ASP A 151 -10.47 8.79 -5.29
N PHE A 152 -11.03 8.73 -4.08
CA PHE A 152 -12.00 7.69 -3.72
C PHE A 152 -13.29 7.85 -4.52
N LEU A 153 -13.81 6.72 -5.00
CA LEU A 153 -15.11 6.67 -5.65
C LEU A 153 -16.24 6.83 -4.61
N PRO A 154 -17.44 7.28 -5.03
CA PRO A 154 -18.59 7.35 -4.14
C PRO A 154 -18.91 5.99 -3.52
N GLN A 155 -19.28 6.00 -2.24
CA GLN A 155 -19.67 4.78 -1.53
C GLN A 155 -20.80 4.05 -2.27
N GLY A 156 -20.66 2.74 -2.44
CA GLY A 156 -21.65 1.88 -3.12
C GLY A 156 -21.60 1.92 -4.65
N SER A 157 -20.68 2.68 -5.26
CA SER A 157 -20.51 2.72 -6.73
C SER A 157 -19.92 1.43 -7.32
N VAL A 158 -19.16 0.67 -6.53
CA VAL A 158 -18.62 -0.65 -6.91
C VAL A 158 -19.31 -1.72 -6.07
N PRO A 159 -20.13 -2.60 -6.67
CA PRO A 159 -20.78 -3.69 -5.95
C PRO A 159 -19.75 -4.63 -5.30
N GLY A 160 -19.90 -4.91 -4.00
CA GLY A 160 -19.05 -5.84 -3.25
C GLY A 160 -17.78 -5.23 -2.62
N ALA A 161 -17.61 -3.91 -2.76
CA ALA A 161 -16.60 -3.11 -2.06
C ALA A 161 -17.07 -2.72 -0.65
#